data_AF-A0AAD0SRK5-F1
#
_entry.id   AF-A0AAD0SRK5-F1
#
_cell.length_a   1.000
_cell.length_b   1.000
_cell.length_c   1.000
_cell.angle_alpha   90.00
_cell.angle_beta   90.00
_cell.angle_gamma   90.00
#
_symmetry.space_group_name_H-M   'P 1'
#
loop_
_entity.id
_entity.type
_entity.pdbx_description
1 polymer ?
#
loop_
_entity_poly.entity_id
_entity_poly.type
_entity_poly.pdbx_seq_one_letter_code
_entity_poly.pdbx_strand_id
1 'polypeptide(L)'
;MNNEAIKLIVSLLFSLFIAFSSLEYFYILPILLVLFYEQKNLIKIFKKLFLLNFFILTLVLFVAFQDHKMAIELFFRTNLILLFNITIFYKSKGYDIVRGFNTLKVSPKFISIFYFTICLIEYLLKEFKNIKTSLKSRGFKAQTSMFVYQTFGNIFAMMFIKAIKKSEDMRLSMIARGFNSQIFLLETNKVSIKDILVLFCVGIIILIKVYI
;
A
#
# COMPACT_ATOMS: atom_id res chain seq x y z
N MET A 1 14.44 -16.12 1.11
CA MET A 1 13.69 -14.84 1.19
C MET A 1 12.67 -14.83 0.08
N ASN A 2 11.44 -14.37 0.32
CA ASN A 2 10.50 -14.12 -0.76
C ASN A 2 10.81 -12.78 -1.42
N ASN A 3 10.47 -12.64 -2.70
CA ASN A 3 10.56 -11.37 -3.44
C ASN A 3 9.93 -10.20 -2.65
N GLU A 4 8.74 -10.42 -2.08
CA GLU A 4 7.97 -9.39 -1.39
C GLU A 4 8.67 -8.83 -0.13
N ALA A 5 9.46 -9.64 0.58
CA ALA A 5 10.27 -9.12 1.68
C ALA A 5 11.38 -8.20 1.20
N ILE A 6 12.02 -8.52 0.07
CA ILE A 6 13.05 -7.66 -0.52
C ILE A 6 12.43 -6.33 -0.91
N LYS A 7 11.27 -6.34 -1.58
CA LYS A 7 10.54 -5.10 -1.91
C LYS A 7 10.23 -4.26 -0.68
N LEU A 8 9.74 -4.86 0.41
CA LEU A 8 9.46 -4.15 1.66
C LEU A 8 10.72 -3.51 2.27
N ILE A 9 11.81 -4.27 2.36
CA ILE A 9 13.09 -3.76 2.89
C ILE A 9 13.59 -2.61 2.01
N VAL A 10 13.66 -2.82 0.70
CA VAL A 10 14.15 -1.84 -0.27
C VAL A 10 13.31 -0.55 -0.22
N SER A 11 11.99 -0.68 -0.14
CA SER A 11 11.09 0.48 -0.06
C SER A 11 11.29 1.28 1.21
N LEU A 12 11.51 0.60 2.35
CA LEU A 12 11.76 1.25 3.63
C LEU A 12 13.14 1.91 3.67
N LEU A 13 14.19 1.23 3.20
CA LEU A 13 15.53 1.79 3.14
C LEU A 13 15.57 3.02 2.23
N PHE A 14 14.98 2.93 1.04
CA PHE A 14 14.95 4.04 0.09
C PHE A 14 14.18 5.25 0.63
N SER A 15 13.00 5.05 1.22
CA SER A 15 12.18 6.14 1.75
C SER A 15 12.84 6.82 2.96
N LEU A 16 13.41 6.04 3.89
CA LEU A 16 14.10 6.56 5.06
C LEU A 16 15.34 7.36 4.64
N PHE A 17 16.12 6.84 3.70
CA PHE A 17 17.35 7.51 3.28
C PHE A 17 17.08 8.87 2.61
N ILE A 18 16.15 8.92 1.66
CA ILE A 18 15.78 10.16 0.96
C ILE A 18 15.09 11.16 1.90
N ALA A 19 14.42 10.69 2.95
CA ALA A 19 13.80 11.57 3.93
C ALA A 19 14.85 12.38 4.73
N PHE A 20 16.01 11.80 5.04
CA PHE A 20 17.04 12.42 5.87
C PHE A 20 18.21 13.03 5.08
N SER A 21 18.40 12.65 3.81
CA SER A 21 19.51 13.14 3.01
C SER A 21 19.18 14.42 2.23
N SER A 22 20.22 15.18 1.87
CA SER A 22 20.13 16.25 0.88
C SER A 22 19.77 15.67 -0.49
N LEU A 23 18.88 16.33 -1.24
CA LEU A 23 18.50 15.85 -2.57
C LEU A 23 19.67 15.93 -3.56
N GLU A 24 20.05 14.77 -4.09
CA GLU A 24 21.06 14.62 -5.14
C GLU A 24 20.50 13.85 -6.33
N TYR A 25 21.11 14.04 -7.51
CA TYR A 25 20.68 13.40 -8.74
C TYR A 25 20.79 11.86 -8.71
N PHE A 26 21.65 11.30 -7.85
CA PHE A 26 21.86 9.85 -7.76
C PHE A 26 20.61 9.06 -7.33
N TYR A 27 19.65 9.68 -6.62
CA TYR A 27 18.41 9.01 -6.19
C TYR A 27 17.44 8.68 -7.33
N ILE A 28 17.63 9.26 -8.50
CA ILE A 28 16.80 9.01 -9.68
C ILE A 28 17.11 7.62 -10.27
N LEU A 29 18.32 7.10 -10.08
CA LEU A 29 18.80 5.86 -10.72
C LEU A 29 18.00 4.61 -10.30
N PRO A 30 17.73 4.35 -9.00
CA PRO A 30 16.88 3.23 -8.59
C PRO A 30 15.47 3.34 -9.15
N ILE A 31 14.92 4.56 -9.23
CA ILE A 31 13.57 4.80 -9.75
C ILE A 31 13.51 4.44 -11.24
N LEU A 32 14.51 4.86 -12.02
CA LEU A 32 14.60 4.51 -13.44
C LEU A 32 14.68 2.99 -13.64
N LEU A 33 15.47 2.28 -12.83
CA LEU A 33 15.55 0.82 -12.87
C LEU A 33 14.19 0.16 -12.59
N VAL A 34 13.47 0.61 -11.55
CA VAL A 34 12.15 0.04 -11.23
C VAL A 34 11.12 0.39 -12.33
N LEU A 35 11.16 1.60 -12.89
CA LEU A 35 10.30 1.99 -14.02
C LEU A 35 10.58 1.16 -15.27
N PHE A 36 11.85 0.83 -15.54
CA PHE A 36 12.23 -0.04 -16.65
C PHE A 36 11.63 -1.44 -16.50
N TYR A 37 11.51 -1.97 -15.28
CA TYR A 37 10.85 -3.25 -15.05
C TYR A 37 9.31 -3.20 -15.23
N GLU A 38 8.69 -2.03 -15.02
CA GLU A 38 7.24 -1.83 -15.10
C GLU A 38 6.78 -1.05 -16.34
N GLN A 39 7.56 -1.04 -17.43
CA GLN A 39 7.29 -0.31 -18.68
C GLN A 39 5.84 -0.41 -19.20
N LYS A 40 5.22 -1.59 -19.08
CA LYS A 40 3.85 -1.82 -19.57
C LYS A 40 2.77 -1.06 -18.80
N ASN A 41 3.07 -0.60 -17.59
CA ASN A 41 2.10 0.01 -16.67
C ASN A 41 2.38 1.49 -16.37
N LEU A 42 3.34 2.12 -17.06
CA LEU A 42 3.77 3.49 -16.80
C LEU A 42 2.60 4.48 -16.72
N ILE A 43 1.68 4.44 -17.69
CA ILE A 43 0.52 5.35 -17.74
C ILE A 43 -0.34 5.23 -16.46
N LYS A 44 -0.54 4.02 -15.96
CA LYS A 44 -1.33 3.78 -14.74
C LYS A 44 -0.59 4.25 -13.48
N ILE A 45 0.74 4.11 -13.46
CA ILE A 45 1.60 4.60 -12.37
C ILE A 45 1.58 6.12 -12.32
N PHE A 46 1.80 6.80 -13.46
CA PHE A 46 1.74 8.25 -13.55
C PHE A 46 0.35 8.82 -13.26
N LYS A 47 -0.73 8.13 -13.65
CA LYS A 47 -2.09 8.54 -13.28
C LYS A 47 -2.32 8.50 -11.76
N LYS A 48 -1.80 7.48 -11.07
CA LYS A 48 -1.83 7.42 -9.60
C LYS A 48 -1.00 8.55 -8.98
N LEU A 49 0.21 8.77 -9.48
CA LEU A 49 1.09 9.85 -9.00
C LEU A 49 0.43 11.23 -9.17
N PHE A 50 -0.22 11.48 -10.30
CA PHE A 50 -0.95 12.73 -10.54
C PHE A 50 -2.05 12.97 -9.51
N LEU A 51 -2.81 11.93 -9.16
CA LEU A 51 -3.86 12.03 -8.15
C LEU A 51 -3.29 12.33 -6.76
N LEU A 52 -2.14 11.75 -6.40
CA LEU A 52 -1.46 12.05 -5.13
C LEU A 52 -0.83 13.45 -5.12
N ASN A 53 -0.35 13.94 -6.27
CA ASN A 53 0.26 15.26 -6.40
C ASN A 53 -0.71 16.40 -6.08
N PHE A 54 -2.03 16.19 -6.21
CA PHE A 54 -3.02 17.17 -5.79
C PHE A 54 -2.87 17.55 -4.30
N PHE A 55 -2.65 16.56 -3.43
CA PHE A 55 -2.44 16.82 -2.01
C PHE A 55 -1.06 17.45 -1.74
N ILE A 56 -0.01 16.96 -2.41
CA ILE A 56 1.35 17.47 -2.25
C ILE A 56 1.45 18.93 -2.67
N LEU A 57 0.75 19.35 -3.73
CA LEU A 57 0.69 20.74 -4.17
C LEU A 57 0.16 21.67 -3.06
N THR A 58 -0.86 21.23 -2.32
CA THR A 58 -1.37 22.04 -1.20
C THR A 58 -0.33 22.21 -0.09
N LEU A 59 0.42 21.16 0.24
CA LEU A 59 1.51 21.23 1.22
C LEU A 59 2.67 22.11 0.75
N VAL A 60 3.10 21.94 -0.50
CA VAL A 60 4.20 22.70 -1.10
C VAL A 60 3.83 24.19 -1.18
N LEU A 61 2.58 24.51 -1.52
CA LEU A 61 2.10 25.89 -1.53
C LEU A 61 2.15 26.51 -0.12
N PHE A 62 1.78 25.75 0.92
CA PHE A 62 1.88 26.21 2.30
C PHE A 62 3.33 26.51 2.71
N VAL A 63 4.27 25.62 2.37
CA VAL A 63 5.71 25.80 2.66
C VAL A 63 6.32 26.91 1.80
N ALA A 64 5.85 27.10 0.57
CA ALA A 64 6.34 28.12 -0.33
C ALA A 64 6.11 29.55 0.19
N PHE A 65 5.13 29.78 1.07
CA PHE A 65 4.96 31.06 1.74
C PHE A 65 6.05 31.36 2.78
N GLN A 66 6.71 30.33 3.32
CA GLN A 66 7.82 30.49 4.26
C GLN A 66 9.14 30.52 3.50
N ASP A 67 9.45 29.46 2.75
CA ASP A 67 10.73 29.28 2.06
C ASP A 67 10.57 28.60 0.71
N HIS A 68 10.82 29.35 -0.37
CA HIS A 68 10.71 28.85 -1.74
C HIS A 68 11.67 27.68 -2.02
N LYS A 69 12.91 27.75 -1.51
CA LYS A 69 13.91 26.69 -1.74
C LYS A 69 13.49 25.37 -1.08
N MET A 70 13.02 25.43 0.16
CA MET A 70 12.55 24.24 0.88
C MET A 70 11.29 23.66 0.25
N ALA A 71 10.39 24.50 -0.27
CA ALA A 71 9.19 24.04 -0.96
C ALA A 71 9.51 23.22 -2.22
N ILE A 72 10.49 23.66 -3.01
CA ILE A 72 10.96 22.93 -4.20
C ILE A 72 11.59 21.60 -3.78
N GLU A 73 12.43 21.62 -2.76
CA GLU A 73 13.07 20.39 -2.25
C GLU A 73 12.03 19.38 -1.75
N LEU A 74 11.04 19.83 -0.98
CA LEU A 74 9.95 19.00 -0.50
C LEU A 74 9.17 18.37 -1.67
N PHE A 75 8.86 19.14 -2.71
CA PHE A 75 8.13 18.65 -3.88
C PHE A 75 8.86 17.51 -4.58
N PHE A 76 10.16 17.67 -4.83
CA PHE A 76 10.95 16.61 -5.47
C PHE A 76 11.13 15.40 -4.55
N ARG A 77 11.46 15.62 -3.28
CA ARG A 77 11.69 14.54 -2.30
C ARG A 77 10.46 13.64 -2.16
N THR A 78 9.30 14.24 -1.96
CA THR A 78 8.03 13.51 -1.82
C THR A 78 7.66 12.76 -3.11
N ASN A 79 7.82 13.39 -4.28
CA ASN A 79 7.57 12.73 -5.56
C ASN A 79 8.50 11.54 -5.80
N LEU A 80 9.79 11.64 -5.46
CA LEU A 80 10.75 10.54 -5.59
C LEU A 80 10.36 9.34 -4.73
N ILE A 81 10.05 9.58 -3.45
CA ILE A 81 9.62 8.53 -2.52
C ILE A 81 8.34 7.87 -3.00
N LEU A 82 7.33 8.66 -3.39
CA LEU A 82 6.04 8.15 -3.84
C LEU A 82 6.15 7.36 -5.13
N LEU A 83 6.88 7.87 -6.13
CA LEU A 83 7.05 7.21 -7.40
C LEU A 83 7.74 5.85 -7.21
N PHE A 84 8.76 5.77 -6.37
CA PHE A 84 9.43 4.52 -6.05
C PHE A 84 8.48 3.50 -5.40
N ASN A 85 7.78 3.91 -4.33
CA ASN A 85 6.87 3.04 -3.59
C ASN A 85 5.69 2.56 -4.45
N ILE A 86 5.10 3.44 -5.28
CA ILE A 86 4.01 3.05 -6.18
C ILE A 86 4.50 2.04 -7.21
N THR A 87 5.70 2.23 -7.76
CA THR A 87 6.23 1.39 -8.82
C THR A 87 6.60 0.00 -8.29
N ILE A 88 7.29 -0.08 -7.14
CA ILE A 88 7.76 -1.36 -6.58
C ILE A 88 6.60 -2.27 -6.14
N PHE A 89 5.51 -1.69 -5.63
CA PHE A 89 4.32 -2.42 -5.20
C PHE A 89 3.21 -2.50 -6.25
N TYR A 90 3.43 -1.99 -7.47
CA TYR A 90 2.36 -1.86 -8.48
C TYR A 90 1.66 -3.19 -8.80
N LYS A 91 2.42 -4.29 -8.85
CA LYS A 91 1.90 -5.65 -9.14
C LYS A 91 1.56 -6.46 -7.88
N SER A 92 1.98 -6.03 -6.70
CA SER A 92 1.81 -6.79 -5.45
C SER A 92 0.36 -6.69 -4.96
N LYS A 93 -0.21 -7.80 -4.51
CA LYS A 93 -1.52 -7.86 -3.85
C LYS A 93 -1.38 -7.69 -2.34
N GLY A 94 -2.49 -7.44 -1.63
CA GLY A 94 -2.46 -7.32 -0.16
C GLY A 94 -1.82 -8.53 0.54
N TYR A 95 -2.14 -9.74 0.08
CA TYR A 95 -1.58 -10.99 0.63
C TYR A 95 -0.07 -11.16 0.38
N ASP A 96 0.48 -10.50 -0.64
CA ASP A 96 1.91 -10.55 -0.93
C ASP A 96 2.72 -9.81 0.15
N ILE A 97 2.16 -8.73 0.70
CA ILE A 97 2.74 -8.01 1.85
C ILE A 97 2.74 -8.88 3.11
N VAL A 98 1.65 -9.63 3.37
CA VAL A 98 1.57 -10.60 4.48
C VAL A 98 2.68 -11.64 4.37
N ARG A 99 2.88 -12.19 3.16
CA ARG A 99 3.98 -13.13 2.87
C ARG A 99 5.35 -12.50 3.10
N GLY A 100 5.52 -11.22 2.73
CA GLY A 100 6.71 -10.44 3.03
C GLY A 100 7.01 -10.41 4.54
N PHE A 101 6.02 -10.03 5.37
CA PHE A 101 6.17 -10.02 6.83
C PHE A 101 6.46 -11.40 7.42
N ASN A 102 5.86 -12.46 6.88
CA ASN A 102 6.16 -13.83 7.29
C ASN A 102 7.63 -14.19 7.07
N THR A 103 8.19 -13.85 5.90
CA THR A 103 9.61 -14.10 5.63
C THR A 103 10.56 -13.20 6.40
N LEU A 104 10.11 -12.02 6.82
CA LEU A 104 10.85 -11.12 7.71
C LEU A 104 10.81 -11.57 9.19
N LYS A 105 10.17 -12.71 9.49
CA LYS A 105 10.02 -13.28 10.84
C LYS A 105 9.35 -12.32 11.84
N VAL A 106 8.40 -11.52 11.36
CA VAL A 106 7.50 -10.75 12.24
C VAL A 106 6.65 -11.71 13.07
N SER A 107 6.13 -11.27 14.22
CA SER A 107 5.37 -12.15 15.12
C SER A 107 4.19 -12.84 14.40
N PRO A 108 3.98 -14.16 14.61
CA PRO A 108 2.94 -14.92 13.92
C PRO A 108 1.52 -14.40 14.22
N LYS A 109 1.32 -13.83 15.42
CA LYS A 109 0.07 -13.15 15.81
C LYS A 109 -0.22 -11.95 14.91
N PHE A 110 0.78 -11.09 14.67
CA PHE A 110 0.61 -9.91 13.81
C PHE A 110 0.30 -10.32 12.36
N ILE A 111 1.02 -11.30 11.83
CA ILE A 111 0.80 -11.83 10.48
C ILE A 111 -0.63 -12.36 10.34
N SER A 112 -1.11 -13.09 11.36
CA SER A 112 -2.46 -13.66 11.38
C SER A 112 -3.55 -12.58 11.42
N ILE A 113 -3.38 -11.57 12.28
CA ILE A 113 -4.29 -10.41 12.37
C ILE A 113 -4.34 -9.68 11.03
N PHE A 114 -3.17 -9.42 10.43
CA PHE A 114 -3.09 -8.70 9.16
C PHE A 114 -3.72 -9.49 8.01
N TYR A 115 -3.50 -10.80 7.94
CA TYR A 115 -4.16 -11.68 6.98
C TYR A 115 -5.69 -11.66 7.12
N PHE A 116 -6.21 -11.80 8.35
CA PHE A 116 -7.65 -11.76 8.61
C PHE A 116 -8.27 -10.40 8.32
N THR A 117 -7.52 -9.33 8.55
CA THR A 117 -7.95 -7.97 8.18
C THR A 117 -8.16 -7.86 6.67
N ILE A 118 -7.23 -8.35 5.86
CA ILE A 118 -7.37 -8.36 4.39
C ILE A 118 -8.59 -9.21 3.97
N CYS A 119 -8.74 -10.41 4.52
CA CYS A 119 -9.90 -11.26 4.24
C CYS A 119 -11.24 -10.57 4.58
N LEU A 120 -11.30 -9.85 5.70
CA LEU A 120 -12.50 -9.12 6.12
C LEU A 120 -12.78 -7.92 5.20
N ILE A 121 -11.74 -7.18 4.78
CA ILE A 121 -11.86 -6.09 3.80
C ILE A 121 -12.44 -6.62 2.49
N GLU A 122 -11.91 -7.71 1.95
CA GLU A 122 -12.41 -8.29 0.69
C GLU A 122 -13.88 -8.76 0.81
N TYR A 123 -14.24 -9.37 1.94
CA TYR A 123 -15.62 -9.73 2.24
C TYR A 123 -16.54 -8.51 2.30
N LEU A 124 -16.16 -7.48 3.05
CA LEU A 124 -16.97 -6.26 3.22
C LEU A 124 -17.11 -5.48 1.91
N LEU A 125 -16.07 -5.44 1.08
CA LEU A 125 -16.15 -4.82 -0.26
C LEU A 125 -17.13 -5.55 -1.17
N LYS A 126 -17.16 -6.89 -1.12
CA LYS A 126 -18.15 -7.69 -1.85
C LYS A 126 -19.57 -7.41 -1.36
N GLU A 127 -19.77 -7.38 -0.04
CA GLU A 127 -21.06 -7.05 0.56
C GLU A 127 -21.53 -5.64 0.22
N PHE A 128 -20.62 -4.66 0.24
CA PHE A 128 -20.92 -3.29 -0.16
C PHE A 128 -21.34 -3.20 -1.63
N LYS A 129 -20.66 -3.94 -2.52
CA LYS A 129 -21.04 -4.03 -3.94
C LYS A 129 -22.43 -4.66 -4.12
N ASN A 130 -22.76 -5.68 -3.34
CA ASN A 130 -24.08 -6.32 -3.36
C ASN A 130 -25.18 -5.34 -2.91
N ILE A 131 -24.95 -4.62 -1.81
CA ILE A 131 -25.88 -3.59 -1.31
C ILE A 131 -26.09 -2.49 -2.35
N LYS A 132 -25.00 -1.97 -2.94
CA LYS A 132 -25.08 -0.96 -4.01
C LYS A 132 -25.90 -1.45 -5.20
N THR A 133 -25.75 -2.71 -5.58
CA THR A 133 -26.50 -3.31 -6.69
C THR A 133 -28.00 -3.44 -6.34
N SER A 134 -28.31 -3.86 -5.11
CA SER A 134 -29.69 -3.95 -4.61
C SER A 134 -30.38 -2.58 -4.52
N LEU A 135 -29.66 -1.54 -4.10
CA LEU A 135 -30.21 -0.17 -4.10
C LEU A 135 -30.48 0.32 -5.51
N LYS A 136 -29.55 0.05 -6.45
CA LYS A 136 -29.73 0.41 -7.85
C LYS A 136 -30.94 -0.29 -8.47
N SER A 137 -31.19 -1.57 -8.15
CA SER A 137 -32.37 -2.28 -8.65
C SER A 137 -33.69 -1.76 -8.06
N ARG A 138 -33.67 -1.18 -6.86
CA ARG A 138 -34.81 -0.48 -6.24
C ARG A 138 -35.00 0.96 -6.74
N GLY A 139 -34.23 1.41 -7.73
CA GLY A 139 -34.34 2.76 -8.29
C GLY A 139 -33.73 3.86 -7.41
N PHE A 140 -32.92 3.51 -6.40
CA PHE A 140 -32.27 4.50 -5.54
C PHE A 140 -31.28 5.37 -6.32
N LYS A 141 -31.39 6.69 -6.16
CA LYS A 141 -30.48 7.68 -6.74
C LYS A 141 -29.77 8.44 -5.61
N ALA A 142 -28.44 8.46 -5.65
CA ALA A 142 -27.64 9.22 -4.71
C ALA A 142 -27.80 10.73 -5.00
N GLN A 143 -28.57 11.43 -4.17
CA GLN A 143 -28.81 12.87 -4.21
C GLN A 143 -28.49 13.48 -2.85
N THR A 144 -28.37 14.80 -2.76
CA THR A 144 -28.16 15.53 -1.50
C THR A 144 -29.50 15.75 -0.77
N SER A 145 -30.17 14.66 -0.38
CA SER A 145 -31.41 14.71 0.40
C SER A 145 -31.25 14.00 1.74
N MET A 146 -32.02 14.41 2.75
CA MET A 146 -31.98 13.82 4.09
C MET A 146 -32.22 12.30 4.05
N PHE A 147 -33.13 11.85 3.19
CA PHE A 147 -33.43 10.43 2.98
C PHE A 147 -32.20 9.64 2.46
N VAL A 148 -31.40 10.24 1.58
CA VAL A 148 -30.19 9.61 1.05
C VAL A 148 -29.15 9.46 2.15
N TYR A 149 -28.96 10.47 3.00
CA TYR A 149 -28.05 10.38 4.15
C TYR A 149 -28.52 9.33 5.18
N GLN A 150 -29.81 9.27 5.48
CA GLN A 150 -30.39 8.21 6.32
C GLN A 150 -30.13 6.82 5.73
N THR A 151 -30.29 6.68 4.41
CA THR A 151 -30.02 5.42 3.72
C THR A 151 -28.55 5.02 3.84
N PHE A 152 -27.62 5.97 3.66
CA PHE A 152 -26.19 5.70 3.88
C PHE A 152 -25.89 5.31 5.33
N GLY A 153 -26.51 5.96 6.31
CA GLY A 153 -26.41 5.59 7.73
C GLY A 153 -26.86 4.15 7.98
N ASN A 154 -28.00 3.74 7.40
CA ASN A 154 -28.50 2.38 7.50
C ASN A 154 -27.56 1.35 6.85
N ILE A 155 -26.96 1.67 5.70
CA ILE A 155 -25.95 0.81 5.06
C ILE A 155 -24.74 0.63 5.96
N PHE A 156 -24.24 1.72 6.56
CA PHE A 156 -23.12 1.68 7.49
C PHE A 156 -23.43 0.80 8.70
N ALA A 157 -24.58 1.00 9.35
CA ALA A 157 -25.01 0.17 10.47
C ALA A 157 -25.08 -1.31 10.10
N MET A 158 -25.69 -1.62 8.94
CA MET A 158 -25.77 -2.99 8.44
C MET A 158 -24.39 -3.60 8.15
N MET A 159 -23.45 -2.83 7.59
CA MET A 159 -22.09 -3.29 7.34
C MET A 159 -21.34 -3.61 8.64
N PHE A 160 -21.50 -2.78 9.68
CA PHE A 160 -20.91 -3.03 10.99
C PHE A 160 -21.41 -4.34 11.61
N ILE A 161 -22.73 -4.55 11.61
CA ILE A 161 -23.35 -5.79 12.12
C ILE A 161 -22.80 -7.01 11.37
N LYS A 162 -22.71 -6.93 10.04
CA LYS A 162 -22.14 -8.00 9.21
C LYS A 162 -20.66 -8.26 9.50
N ALA A 163 -19.86 -7.21 9.72
CA ALA A 163 -18.44 -7.34 10.04
C ALA A 163 -18.24 -8.12 11.35
N ILE A 164 -18.97 -7.75 12.41
CA ILE A 164 -18.92 -8.41 13.73
C ILE A 164 -19.36 -9.86 13.63
N LYS A 165 -20.50 -10.13 12.98
CA LYS A 165 -20.98 -11.50 12.78
C LYS A 165 -19.96 -12.33 12.01
N LYS A 166 -19.39 -11.77 10.94
CA LYS A 166 -18.39 -12.46 10.12
C LYS A 166 -17.10 -12.76 10.89
N SER A 167 -16.64 -11.84 11.75
CA SER A 167 -15.45 -12.09 12.57
C SER A 167 -15.70 -13.19 13.60
N GLU A 168 -16.89 -13.26 14.21
CA GLU A 168 -17.24 -14.35 15.13
C GLU A 168 -17.33 -15.70 14.43
N ASP A 169 -18.03 -15.77 13.28
CA ASP A 169 -18.11 -16.99 12.48
C ASP A 169 -16.70 -17.49 12.07
N MET A 170 -15.83 -16.55 11.70
CA MET A 170 -14.44 -16.85 11.35
C MET A 170 -13.64 -17.36 12.56
N ARG A 171 -13.80 -16.73 13.73
CA ARG A 171 -13.15 -17.15 14.98
C ARG A 171 -13.57 -18.57 15.36
N LEU A 172 -14.86 -18.86 15.37
CA LEU A 172 -15.40 -20.19 15.69
C LEU A 172 -14.87 -21.25 14.72
N SER A 173 -14.86 -20.96 13.41
CA SER A 173 -14.31 -21.87 12.41
C SER A 173 -12.80 -22.12 12.59
N MET A 174 -12.03 -21.13 13.04
CA MET A 174 -10.60 -21.29 13.29
C MET A 174 -10.32 -22.09 14.56
N ILE A 175 -11.10 -21.87 15.62
CA ILE A 175 -11.03 -22.68 16.85
C ILE A 175 -11.33 -24.15 16.53
N ALA A 176 -12.39 -24.43 15.77
CA ALA A 176 -12.74 -25.79 15.36
C ALA A 176 -11.65 -26.49 14.52
N ARG A 177 -10.80 -25.73 13.82
CA ARG A 177 -9.65 -26.25 13.05
C ARG A 177 -8.36 -26.39 13.87
N GLY A 178 -8.39 -26.09 15.18
CA GLY A 178 -7.20 -26.16 16.04
C GLY A 178 -6.20 -25.03 15.78
N PHE A 179 -6.66 -23.83 15.42
CA PHE A 179 -5.78 -22.70 15.12
C PHE A 179 -4.89 -22.31 16.32
N ASN A 180 -3.57 -22.43 16.14
CA ASN A 180 -2.57 -22.08 17.16
C ASN A 180 -1.81 -20.79 16.80
N SER A 181 -2.53 -19.68 16.66
CA SER A 181 -1.97 -18.31 16.47
C SER A 181 -1.11 -18.07 15.21
N GLN A 182 -0.94 -19.07 14.35
CA GLN A 182 -0.13 -18.99 13.14
C GLN A 182 -0.92 -19.48 11.93
N ILE A 183 -0.93 -18.65 10.88
CA ILE A 183 -1.46 -19.02 9.58
C ILE A 183 -0.32 -19.52 8.71
N PHE A 184 -0.48 -20.71 8.14
CA PHE A 184 0.48 -21.25 7.19
C PHE A 184 0.18 -20.72 5.79
N LEU A 185 1.10 -19.91 5.26
CA LEU A 185 1.04 -19.36 3.92
C LEU A 185 1.87 -20.25 3.00
N LEU A 186 1.30 -20.66 1.86
CA LEU A 186 2.07 -21.35 0.82
C LEU A 186 3.06 -20.36 0.20
N GLU A 187 4.35 -20.67 0.32
CA GLU A 187 5.42 -19.89 -0.32
C GLU A 187 5.52 -20.28 -1.78
N THR A 188 5.22 -19.34 -2.67
CA THR A 188 5.23 -19.56 -4.13
C THR A 188 6.22 -18.67 -4.87
N ASN A 189 6.78 -17.64 -4.23
CA ASN A 189 7.59 -16.63 -4.90
C ASN A 189 9.09 -16.80 -4.62
N LYS A 190 9.80 -17.41 -5.59
CA LYS A 190 11.27 -17.39 -5.63
C LYS A 190 11.80 -15.97 -5.81
N VAL A 191 12.96 -15.68 -5.23
CA VAL A 191 13.67 -14.40 -5.41
C VAL A 191 13.96 -14.19 -6.90
N SER A 192 13.59 -13.04 -7.44
CA SER A 192 13.96 -12.70 -8.81
C SER A 192 15.25 -11.89 -8.83
N ILE A 193 16.05 -12.08 -9.89
CA ILE A 193 17.31 -11.34 -10.09
C ILE A 193 17.08 -9.83 -10.12
N LYS A 194 15.89 -9.39 -10.57
CA LYS A 194 15.50 -7.98 -10.65
C LYS A 194 15.46 -7.32 -9.27
N ASP A 195 14.91 -8.01 -8.28
CA ASP A 195 14.75 -7.44 -6.93
C ASP A 195 16.11 -7.34 -6.22
N ILE A 196 17.01 -8.30 -6.49
CA ILE A 196 18.40 -8.26 -6.02
C ILE A 196 19.13 -7.07 -6.65
N LEU A 197 18.97 -6.83 -7.96
CA LEU A 197 19.59 -5.68 -8.64
C LEU A 197 19.13 -4.35 -8.05
N VAL A 198 17.82 -4.19 -7.77
CA VAL A 198 17.31 -2.96 -7.13
C VAL A 198 17.87 -2.81 -5.72
N LEU A 199 17.90 -3.87 -4.92
CA LEU A 199 18.48 -3.85 -3.58
C LEU A 199 19.96 -3.42 -3.61
N PHE A 200 20.74 -3.98 -4.53
CA PHE A 200 22.15 -3.64 -4.69
C PHE A 200 22.36 -2.19 -5.09
N CYS A 201 21.55 -1.67 -6.03
CA CYS A 201 21.61 -0.26 -6.43
C CYS A 201 21.29 0.69 -5.29
N VAL A 202 20.24 0.40 -4.50
CA VAL A 202 19.91 1.20 -3.30
C VAL A 202 21.03 1.11 -2.26
N GLY A 203 21.61 -0.07 -2.05
CA GLY A 203 22.74 -0.27 -1.14
C GLY A 203 23.98 0.54 -1.53
N ILE A 204 24.34 0.57 -2.81
CA ILE A 204 25.47 1.37 -3.32
C ILE A 204 25.23 2.87 -3.06
N ILE A 205 24.03 3.37 -3.34
CA ILE A 205 23.72 4.80 -3.14
C ILE A 205 23.82 5.18 -1.68
N ILE A 206 23.37 4.31 -0.78
CA ILE A 206 23.53 4.53 0.66
C ILE A 206 25.02 4.58 1.03
N LEU A 207 25.84 3.65 0.54
CA LEU A 207 27.27 3.63 0.82
C LEU A 207 28.01 4.87 0.30
N ILE A 208 27.72 5.29 -0.94
CA ILE A 208 28.34 6.49 -1.53
C ILE A 208 28.07 7.72 -0.66
N LYS A 209 26.84 7.89 -0.20
CA LYS A 209 26.44 9.06 0.58
C LYS A 209 26.81 8.98 2.07
N VAL A 210 27.13 7.80 2.59
CA VAL A 210 27.76 7.67 3.92
C VAL A 210 29.25 8.04 3.86
N TYR A 211 29.89 7.83 2.71
CA TYR A 211 31.32 8.09 2.52
C TYR A 211 31.64 9.54 2.10
N ILE A 212 30.68 10.23 1.47
CA ILE A 212 30.74 11.65 1.08
C ILE A 212 30.12 12.53 2.17
#